data_AF-A0A2V8LQV3-F1
#
_entry.id   AF-A0A2V8LQV3-F1
#
_cell.length_a   1.000
_cell.length_b   1.000
_cell.length_c   1.000
_cell.angle_alpha   90.00
_cell.angle_beta   90.00
_cell.angle_gamma   90.00
#
_symmetry.space_group_name_H-M   'P 1'
#
loop_
_entity.id
_entity.type
_entity.pdbx_description
1 polymer ?
#
loop_
_entity_poly.entity_id
_entity_poly.type
_entity_poly.pdbx_seq_one_letter_code
_entity_poly.pdbx_strand_id
1 'polypeptide(L)'
;MNTQGDEKFSRGAATECSPGHKPGVGVVLERSPGGAKDSQRLFRPSGAGIVSKENPGLTPGATFCRRSAAIHSRPALILLILLVAISTLQAMQVEQKDVEKLLNDGDCHSCHSIDHKVVGPSYGDISKKYAGQATAVDQLTRSIRQGGSGNWGDLRMPGHPDLNDAQLAEIVRWILLLKDAIPGGTRQVPPKEYTYPVNDKKVTLNFPIFVEGAEGNAQMVTRDVFRGYQLYNSYCYRCHGTDVTESELAPDLRRFVAATAPQEFLSVVMAGREDKGMPMWAGFFTEEEVKQIYQYVKGRSLDLIPVGRPRSEYDSSKN
;
A
#
# COMPACT_ATOMS: atom_id res chain seq x y z
N MET A 1 -54.96 14.78 -25.50
CA MET A 1 -54.99 13.69 -26.51
C MET A 1 -53.56 13.17 -26.64
N ASN A 2 -53.21 12.03 -26.03
CA ASN A 2 -53.23 10.66 -26.61
C ASN A 2 -52.60 10.57 -28.01
N THR A 3 -51.76 9.63 -28.43
CA THR A 3 -50.94 8.52 -27.86
C THR A 3 -50.32 7.86 -29.11
N GLN A 4 -49.03 7.49 -29.07
CA GLN A 4 -48.48 6.17 -29.42
C GLN A 4 -48.76 5.48 -30.80
N GLY A 5 -47.71 4.90 -31.41
CA GLY A 5 -47.81 3.61 -32.12
C GLY A 5 -47.25 3.48 -33.55
N ASP A 6 -46.13 2.75 -33.64
CA ASP A 6 -45.83 1.60 -34.51
C ASP A 6 -45.38 1.70 -35.99
N GLU A 7 -44.15 1.18 -36.17
CA GLU A 7 -43.57 0.29 -37.19
C GLU A 7 -44.23 0.10 -38.57
N LYS A 8 -43.38 0.03 -39.61
CA LYS A 8 -43.28 -1.16 -40.48
C LYS A 8 -42.03 -1.17 -41.37
N PHE A 9 -41.17 -2.17 -41.12
CA PHE A 9 -40.20 -2.71 -42.07
C PHE A 9 -40.93 -3.38 -43.25
N SER A 10 -40.47 -3.14 -44.49
CA SER A 10 -40.84 -3.96 -45.66
C SER A 10 -39.67 -4.80 -46.14
N ARG A 11 -40.03 -6.00 -46.57
CA ARG A 11 -39.22 -7.18 -46.82
C ARG A 11 -38.62 -7.15 -48.23
N GLY A 12 -37.33 -7.48 -48.34
CA GLY A 12 -36.69 -7.89 -49.58
C GLY A 12 -35.83 -9.12 -49.32
N ALA A 13 -36.45 -10.29 -49.31
CA ALA A 13 -35.75 -11.57 -49.24
C ALA A 13 -35.09 -11.84 -50.60
N ALA A 14 -33.78 -12.03 -50.62
CA ALA A 14 -33.12 -12.74 -51.70
C ALA A 14 -33.42 -14.23 -51.55
N THR A 15 -33.87 -14.85 -52.63
CA THR A 15 -34.19 -16.28 -52.71
C THR A 15 -32.89 -17.08 -52.67
N GLU A 16 -32.59 -17.73 -51.55
CA GLU A 16 -31.50 -18.70 -51.46
C GLU A 16 -32.05 -20.10 -51.77
N CYS A 17 -31.78 -20.57 -52.99
CA CYS A 17 -32.02 -21.94 -53.41
C CYS A 17 -30.80 -22.78 -53.01
N SER A 18 -30.93 -23.64 -51.99
CA SER A 18 -30.02 -24.77 -51.78
C SER A 18 -30.76 -25.93 -51.08
N PRO A 19 -30.69 -27.16 -51.61
CA PRO A 19 -31.33 -28.31 -50.98
C PRO A 19 -30.52 -28.79 -49.77
N GLY A 20 -31.18 -28.97 -48.61
CA GLY A 20 -30.59 -29.74 -47.50
C GLY A 20 -30.74 -29.18 -46.08
N HIS A 21 -31.56 -28.18 -45.81
CA HIS A 21 -31.72 -27.66 -44.45
C HIS A 21 -32.74 -28.47 -43.62
N LYS A 22 -32.29 -29.06 -42.50
CA LYS A 22 -33.17 -29.54 -41.42
C LYS A 22 -33.26 -28.45 -40.34
N PRO A 23 -34.45 -28.09 -39.84
CA PRO A 23 -34.58 -27.03 -38.84
C PRO A 23 -34.01 -27.50 -37.49
N GLY A 24 -33.04 -26.75 -36.96
CA GLY A 24 -32.50 -26.93 -35.62
C GLY A 24 -32.23 -25.57 -34.99
N VAL A 25 -32.83 -25.32 -33.82
CA VAL A 25 -32.62 -24.09 -33.05
C VAL A 25 -31.23 -24.13 -32.41
N GLY A 26 -30.36 -23.20 -32.79
CA GLY A 26 -29.07 -22.97 -32.11
C GLY A 26 -29.17 -21.77 -31.17
N VAL A 27 -28.77 -21.94 -29.92
CA VAL A 27 -28.69 -20.83 -28.95
C VAL A 27 -27.30 -20.21 -29.05
N VAL A 28 -27.24 -18.92 -29.41
CA VAL A 28 -26.01 -18.12 -29.40
C VAL A 28 -25.87 -17.52 -28.01
N LEU A 29 -24.78 -17.84 -27.31
CA LEU A 29 -24.44 -17.25 -26.01
C LEU A 29 -23.58 -16.01 -26.23
N GLU A 30 -24.20 -14.83 -26.20
CA GLU A 30 -23.46 -13.57 -26.06
C GLU A 30 -23.00 -13.41 -24.61
N ARG A 31 -21.69 -13.30 -24.39
CA ARG A 31 -21.14 -12.85 -23.11
C ARG A 31 -21.07 -11.33 -23.12
N SER A 32 -21.91 -10.70 -22.30
CA SER A 32 -21.88 -9.26 -22.04
C SER A 32 -20.63 -8.89 -21.22
N PRO A 33 -19.99 -7.72 -21.46
CA PRO A 33 -18.78 -7.30 -20.77
C PRO A 33 -19.15 -6.62 -19.44
N GLY A 34 -19.44 -7.42 -18.42
CA GLY A 34 -19.73 -6.91 -17.09
C GLY A 34 -19.86 -8.04 -16.08
N GLY A 35 -18.95 -8.09 -15.11
CA GLY A 35 -18.92 -9.14 -14.09
C GLY A 35 -20.18 -9.14 -13.22
N ALA A 36 -20.85 -10.29 -13.17
CA ALA A 36 -21.78 -10.64 -12.11
C ALA A 36 -21.68 -12.15 -11.85
N LYS A 37 -21.71 -12.51 -10.56
CA LYS A 37 -21.65 -13.88 -10.03
C LYS A 37 -23.02 -14.57 -10.16
N ASP A 38 -22.93 -15.89 -10.30
CA ASP A 38 -23.92 -16.94 -10.06
C ASP A 38 -25.19 -17.02 -10.93
N SER A 39 -25.28 -18.13 -11.67
CA SER A 39 -26.27 -19.18 -11.35
C SER A 39 -26.03 -20.42 -12.21
N GLN A 40 -25.46 -21.46 -11.60
CA GLN A 40 -25.57 -22.82 -12.10
C GLN A 40 -27.03 -23.25 -11.96
N ARG A 41 -27.74 -23.39 -13.09
CA ARG A 41 -28.73 -24.44 -13.39
C ARG A 41 -29.38 -24.10 -14.74
N LEU A 42 -28.72 -24.50 -15.83
CA LEU A 42 -29.38 -24.63 -17.12
C LEU A 42 -29.51 -26.12 -17.45
N PHE A 43 -30.76 -26.57 -17.51
CA PHE A 43 -31.18 -27.89 -17.95
C PHE A 43 -30.62 -28.18 -19.35
N ARG A 44 -29.86 -29.28 -19.53
CA ARG A 44 -29.41 -29.76 -20.85
C ARG A 44 -30.36 -30.86 -21.32
N PRO A 45 -31.16 -30.68 -22.38
CA PRO A 45 -31.75 -31.82 -23.07
C PRO A 45 -30.65 -32.58 -23.82
N SER A 46 -30.71 -33.91 -23.79
CA SER A 46 -29.77 -34.79 -24.49
C SER A 46 -29.81 -34.54 -26.00
N GLY A 47 -28.64 -34.22 -26.59
CA GLY A 47 -28.48 -34.10 -28.05
C GLY A 47 -27.86 -32.79 -28.58
N ALA A 48 -27.62 -31.77 -27.75
CA ALA A 48 -27.07 -30.50 -28.20
C ALA A 48 -25.52 -30.47 -28.19
N GLY A 49 -24.91 -30.38 -29.37
CA GLY A 49 -23.46 -30.15 -29.54
C GLY A 49 -23.08 -28.67 -29.54
N ILE A 50 -21.86 -28.35 -29.09
CA ILE A 50 -21.31 -26.99 -29.06
C ILE A 50 -20.50 -26.75 -30.35
N VAL A 51 -20.74 -25.65 -31.06
CA VAL A 51 -19.98 -25.26 -32.26
C VAL A 51 -19.20 -23.97 -31.97
N SER A 52 -17.88 -23.98 -32.21
CA SER A 52 -17.02 -22.80 -32.08
C SER A 52 -17.04 -21.96 -33.36
N LYS A 53 -17.03 -20.64 -33.24
CA LYS A 53 -17.19 -19.68 -34.36
C LYS A 53 -15.95 -19.55 -35.25
N GLU A 54 -14.85 -20.23 -34.91
CA GLU A 54 -13.56 -20.04 -35.58
C GLU A 54 -13.47 -20.71 -36.97
N ASN A 55 -14.40 -21.59 -37.36
CA ASN A 55 -14.44 -22.19 -38.71
C ASN A 55 -15.84 -22.71 -39.09
N PRO A 56 -16.64 -21.98 -39.89
CA PRO A 56 -17.93 -22.48 -40.36
C PRO A 56 -17.72 -23.26 -41.68
N GLY A 57 -17.73 -24.60 -41.62
CA GLY A 57 -17.89 -25.40 -42.85
C GLY A 57 -16.95 -26.59 -43.06
N LEU A 58 -16.56 -27.32 -42.01
CA LEU A 58 -15.86 -28.61 -42.19
C LEU A 58 -16.66 -29.76 -41.57
N THR A 59 -16.94 -30.77 -42.37
CA THR A 59 -17.57 -32.01 -41.93
C THR A 59 -16.66 -32.77 -40.97
N PRO A 60 -17.21 -33.49 -39.96
CA PRO A 60 -16.41 -34.34 -39.08
C PRO A 60 -15.64 -35.39 -39.91
N GLY A 61 -14.31 -35.40 -39.82
CA GLY A 61 -13.46 -36.42 -40.46
C GLY A 61 -12.46 -35.94 -41.53
N ALA A 62 -12.35 -34.64 -41.80
CA ALA A 62 -11.34 -34.13 -42.73
C ALA A 62 -9.95 -34.06 -42.07
N THR A 63 -9.08 -35.04 -42.35
CA THR A 63 -7.67 -35.05 -41.95
C THR A 63 -6.87 -34.14 -42.88
N PHE A 64 -6.30 -33.04 -42.36
CA PHE A 64 -5.46 -32.15 -43.15
C PHE A 64 -4.05 -32.74 -43.32
N CYS A 65 -3.65 -33.02 -44.56
CA CYS A 65 -2.25 -33.25 -44.89
C CYS A 65 -1.45 -31.97 -44.56
N ARG A 66 -0.50 -32.08 -43.62
CA ARG A 66 0.45 -31.02 -43.27
C ARG A 66 1.17 -30.54 -44.55
N ARG A 67 0.93 -29.28 -44.94
CA ARG A 67 1.92 -28.53 -45.72
C ARG A 67 2.94 -27.98 -44.73
N SER A 68 4.16 -28.49 -44.77
CA SER A 68 5.30 -27.89 -44.10
C SER A 68 5.53 -26.49 -44.67
N ALA A 69 5.07 -25.46 -43.96
CA ALA A 69 5.54 -24.09 -44.14
C ALA A 69 6.78 -23.93 -43.26
N ALA A 70 7.95 -23.85 -43.89
CA ALA A 70 9.21 -23.55 -43.23
C ALA A 70 9.13 -22.13 -42.64
N ILE A 71 8.93 -22.05 -41.33
CA ILE A 71 9.13 -20.83 -40.54
C ILE A 71 10.64 -20.56 -40.59
N HIS A 72 11.07 -19.70 -41.50
CA HIS A 72 12.41 -19.12 -41.43
C HIS A 72 12.39 -18.16 -40.24
N SER A 73 12.83 -18.64 -39.09
CA SER A 73 13.16 -17.80 -37.95
C SER A 73 14.19 -16.78 -38.40
N ARG A 74 13.82 -15.49 -38.40
CA ARG A 74 14.76 -14.38 -38.49
C ARG A 74 15.09 -13.95 -37.05
N PRO A 75 16.05 -14.62 -36.36
CA PRO A 75 16.34 -14.35 -34.95
C PRO A 75 16.76 -12.90 -34.70
N ALA A 76 17.33 -12.23 -35.71
CA ALA A 76 17.81 -10.85 -35.60
C ALA A 76 16.70 -9.80 -35.39
N LEU A 77 15.50 -9.99 -35.96
CA LEU A 77 14.42 -8.98 -35.85
C LEU A 77 13.67 -9.10 -34.52
N ILE A 78 13.50 -10.33 -34.01
CA ILE A 78 12.92 -10.58 -32.69
C ILE A 78 13.87 -10.12 -31.58
N LEU A 79 15.18 -10.32 -31.77
CA LEU A 79 16.21 -9.85 -30.83
C LEU A 79 16.28 -8.31 -30.76
N LEU A 80 16.11 -7.60 -31.89
CA LEU A 80 16.11 -6.13 -31.92
C LEU A 80 14.87 -5.53 -31.23
N ILE A 81 13.69 -6.14 -31.39
CA ILE A 81 12.44 -5.69 -30.74
C ILE A 81 12.49 -5.97 -29.23
N LEU A 82 13.08 -7.10 -28.80
CA LEU A 82 13.33 -7.39 -27.39
C LEU A 82 14.32 -6.41 -26.76
N LEU A 83 15.41 -6.04 -27.45
CA LEU A 83 16.40 -5.09 -26.92
C LEU A 83 15.86 -3.66 -26.74
N VAL A 84 14.98 -3.20 -27.64
CA VAL A 84 14.31 -1.89 -27.50
C VAL A 84 13.27 -1.90 -26.37
N ALA A 85 12.55 -3.01 -26.17
CA ALA A 85 11.58 -3.14 -25.08
C ALA A 85 12.25 -3.27 -23.69
N ILE A 86 13.45 -3.84 -23.61
CA ILE A 86 14.20 -3.93 -22.35
C ILE A 86 14.76 -2.55 -21.93
N SER A 87 15.07 -1.68 -22.90
CA SER A 87 15.65 -0.34 -22.63
C SER A 87 14.66 0.67 -22.05
N THR A 88 13.33 0.47 -22.19
CA THR A 88 12.32 1.41 -21.67
C THR A 88 11.79 1.05 -20.28
N LEU A 89 12.11 -0.13 -19.73
CA LEU A 89 11.59 -0.57 -18.43
C LEU A 89 12.45 -0.16 -17.22
N GLN A 90 13.70 0.29 -17.43
CA GLN A 90 14.63 0.54 -16.32
C GLN A 90 14.52 1.95 -15.70
N ALA A 91 13.65 2.82 -16.21
CA ALA A 91 13.58 4.22 -15.78
C ALA A 91 12.60 4.52 -14.61
N MET A 92 11.90 3.51 -14.06
CA MET A 92 10.74 3.75 -13.17
C MET A 92 10.89 3.21 -11.74
N GLN A 93 12.12 2.91 -11.28
CA GLN A 93 12.37 2.33 -9.95
C GLN A 93 13.16 3.25 -9.00
N VAL A 94 13.32 4.52 -9.35
CA VAL A 94 13.85 5.58 -8.46
C VAL A 94 12.65 6.32 -7.87
N GLU A 95 12.17 5.97 -6.67
CA GLU A 95 11.16 6.84 -6.02
C GLU A 95 11.03 6.62 -4.50
N GLN A 96 10.87 5.38 -3.99
CA GLN A 96 10.44 5.23 -2.59
C GLN A 96 11.54 5.41 -1.52
N LYS A 97 12.80 5.09 -1.82
CA LYS A 97 13.91 5.28 -0.86
C LYS A 97 14.25 6.77 -0.69
N ASP A 98 14.01 7.56 -1.72
CA ASP A 98 14.36 8.98 -1.76
C ASP A 98 13.30 9.82 -1.04
N VAL A 99 12.01 9.53 -1.22
CA VAL A 99 10.92 10.23 -0.53
C VAL A 99 11.02 10.15 1.00
N GLU A 100 11.31 8.99 1.57
CA GLU A 100 11.46 8.84 3.02
C GLU A 100 12.59 9.73 3.56
N LYS A 101 13.71 9.85 2.82
CA LYS A 101 14.77 10.77 3.19
C LYS A 101 14.27 12.21 3.16
N LEU A 102 13.53 12.60 2.13
CA LEU A 102 12.97 13.95 2.00
C LEU A 102 11.97 14.29 3.11
N LEU A 103 11.14 13.33 3.52
CA LEU A 103 10.19 13.49 4.63
C LEU A 103 10.91 13.69 5.98
N ASN A 104 12.04 13.00 6.17
CA ASN A 104 12.88 13.17 7.36
C ASN A 104 13.67 14.48 7.33
N ASP A 105 14.29 14.83 6.18
CA ASP A 105 15.00 16.11 6.00
C ASP A 105 14.07 17.31 6.20
N GLY A 106 12.79 17.16 5.83
CA GLY A 106 11.76 18.17 6.03
C GLY A 106 11.00 18.05 7.36
N ASP A 107 11.41 17.19 8.30
CA ASP A 107 10.72 16.96 9.58
C ASP A 107 9.20 16.72 9.48
N CYS A 108 8.73 16.22 8.33
CA CYS A 108 7.31 16.15 8.00
C CYS A 108 6.55 15.23 8.98
N HIS A 109 7.23 14.18 9.45
CA HIS A 109 6.71 13.21 10.42
C HIS A 109 6.41 13.81 11.81
N SER A 110 6.97 14.96 12.14
CA SER A 110 6.68 15.64 13.42
C SER A 110 5.23 16.10 13.53
N CYS A 111 4.59 16.41 12.40
CA CYS A 111 3.26 17.01 12.34
C CYS A 111 2.27 16.18 11.53
N HIS A 112 2.74 15.30 10.65
CA HIS A 112 1.92 14.48 9.78
C HIS A 112 2.23 13.00 9.96
N SER A 113 1.22 12.16 9.80
CA SER A 113 1.38 10.70 9.76
C SER A 113 0.79 10.12 8.49
N ILE A 114 1.01 8.83 8.25
CA ILE A 114 0.45 8.13 7.09
C ILE A 114 -1.08 8.05 7.16
N ASP A 115 -1.66 7.74 8.31
CA ASP A 115 -3.02 7.20 8.41
C ASP A 115 -3.95 7.84 9.47
N HIS A 116 -3.45 8.74 10.33
CA HIS A 116 -4.26 9.45 11.33
C HIS A 116 -3.77 10.89 11.55
N LYS A 117 -4.65 11.75 12.07
CA LYS A 117 -4.29 13.14 12.37
C LYS A 117 -3.30 13.20 13.54
N VAL A 118 -2.25 14.02 13.39
CA VAL A 118 -1.26 14.33 14.44
C VAL A 118 -1.46 15.78 14.87
N VAL A 119 -0.69 16.71 14.30
CA VAL A 119 -0.92 18.15 14.39
C VAL A 119 -1.63 18.60 13.11
N GLY A 120 -1.05 18.19 11.98
CA GLY A 120 -1.64 18.26 10.65
C GLY A 120 -2.48 17.02 10.32
N PRO A 121 -3.24 17.07 9.20
CA PRO A 121 -3.99 15.92 8.69
C PRO A 121 -3.05 14.75 8.37
N SER A 122 -3.58 13.53 8.33
CA SER A 122 -2.82 12.40 7.80
C SER A 122 -2.53 12.59 6.30
N TYR A 123 -1.45 12.00 5.80
CA TYR A 123 -1.17 11.93 4.37
C TYR A 123 -2.32 11.23 3.64
N GLY A 124 -2.96 10.23 4.25
CA GLY A 124 -4.19 9.63 3.75
C GLY A 124 -5.35 10.63 3.62
N ASP A 125 -5.56 11.51 4.59
CA ASP A 125 -6.62 12.54 4.51
C ASP A 125 -6.31 13.59 3.45
N ILE A 126 -5.03 13.98 3.30
CA ILE A 126 -4.58 14.87 2.23
C ILE A 126 -4.86 14.21 0.87
N SER A 127 -4.43 12.96 0.70
CA SER A 127 -4.69 12.17 -0.51
C SER A 127 -6.18 12.15 -0.85
N LYS A 128 -7.04 11.84 0.12
CA LYS A 128 -8.51 11.82 -0.05
C LYS A 128 -9.07 13.18 -0.48
N LYS A 129 -8.64 14.27 0.15
CA LYS A 129 -9.16 15.61 -0.17
C LYS A 129 -8.77 16.07 -1.58
N TYR A 130 -7.56 15.74 -2.02
CA TYR A 130 -7.01 16.17 -3.31
C TYR A 130 -7.13 15.13 -4.42
N ALA A 131 -7.78 13.99 -4.14
CA ALA A 131 -7.98 12.90 -5.09
C ALA A 131 -8.63 13.40 -6.39
N GLY A 132 -8.00 13.08 -7.53
CA GLY A 132 -8.51 13.42 -8.86
C GLY A 132 -8.36 14.89 -9.27
N GLN A 133 -7.76 15.77 -8.45
CA GLN A 133 -7.55 17.17 -8.82
C GLN A 133 -6.25 17.32 -9.63
N ALA A 134 -6.34 17.76 -10.89
CA ALA A 134 -5.18 17.93 -11.78
C ALA A 134 -4.14 18.92 -11.23
N THR A 135 -4.58 19.90 -10.44
CA THR A 135 -3.74 20.94 -9.84
C THR A 135 -3.21 20.57 -8.45
N ALA A 136 -3.48 19.37 -7.94
CA ALA A 136 -3.13 18.97 -6.58
C ALA A 136 -1.63 19.07 -6.31
N VAL A 137 -0.80 18.63 -7.26
CA VAL A 137 0.65 18.62 -7.11
C VAL A 137 1.18 20.05 -6.93
N ASP A 138 0.78 20.97 -7.79
CA ASP A 138 1.23 22.36 -7.74
C ASP A 138 0.71 23.10 -6.50
N GLN A 139 -0.54 22.87 -6.12
CA GLN A 139 -1.15 23.48 -4.94
C GLN A 139 -0.46 23.05 -3.65
N LEU A 140 -0.26 21.73 -3.47
CA LEU A 140 0.39 21.19 -2.29
C LEU A 140 1.86 21.55 -2.25
N THR A 141 2.58 21.51 -3.38
CA THR A 141 3.98 21.93 -3.47
C THR A 141 4.15 23.39 -3.01
N ARG A 142 3.29 24.29 -3.51
CA ARG A 142 3.30 25.70 -3.11
C ARG A 142 2.97 25.87 -1.62
N SER A 143 1.99 25.13 -1.12
CA SER A 143 1.60 25.16 0.29
C SER A 143 2.71 24.63 1.20
N ILE A 144 3.48 23.63 0.78
CA ILE A 144 4.60 23.10 1.57
C ILE A 144 5.78 24.08 1.56
N ARG A 145 6.09 24.67 0.40
CA ARG A 145 7.17 25.66 0.28
C ARG A 145 6.92 26.90 1.12
N GLN A 146 5.70 27.44 1.08
CA GLN A 146 5.35 28.73 1.69
C GLN A 146 4.74 28.60 3.09
N GLY A 147 4.39 27.38 3.49
CA GLY A 147 3.49 27.15 4.60
C GLY A 147 2.03 27.41 4.20
N GLY A 148 1.10 27.01 5.05
CA GLY A 148 -0.33 27.11 4.77
C GLY A 148 -1.18 27.20 6.02
N SER A 149 -2.35 27.82 5.90
CA SER A 149 -3.32 27.94 7.00
C SER A 149 -4.75 28.00 6.47
N GLY A 150 -5.74 27.58 7.26
CA GLY A 150 -7.17 27.70 6.92
C GLY A 150 -7.76 26.50 6.16
N ASN A 151 -6.95 25.74 5.42
CA ASN A 151 -7.44 24.57 4.68
C ASN A 151 -7.77 23.36 5.57
N TRP A 152 -7.21 23.31 6.78
CA TRP A 152 -7.29 22.18 7.71
C TRP A 152 -7.53 22.62 9.16
N GLY A 153 -8.12 23.81 9.32
CA GLY A 153 -8.31 24.50 10.61
C GLY A 153 -7.35 25.68 10.78
N ASP A 154 -7.28 26.18 12.01
CA ASP A 154 -6.57 27.41 12.36
C ASP A 154 -5.05 27.25 12.48
N LEU A 155 -4.58 26.00 12.58
CA LEU A 155 -3.16 25.68 12.72
C LEU A 155 -2.42 25.96 11.40
N ARG A 156 -1.37 26.79 11.50
CA ARG A 156 -0.47 27.09 10.37
C ARG A 156 0.60 26.01 10.25
N MET A 157 0.74 25.44 9.07
CA MET A 157 1.89 24.62 8.71
C MET A 157 3.07 25.55 8.35
N PRO A 158 4.25 25.40 8.97
CA PRO A 158 5.46 26.13 8.57
C PRO A 158 5.82 25.86 7.11
N GLY A 159 6.51 26.80 6.48
CA GLY A 159 7.10 26.59 5.15
C GLY A 159 8.38 25.77 5.24
N HIS A 160 8.66 24.98 4.19
CA HIS A 160 9.88 24.20 4.03
C HIS A 160 10.71 24.75 2.87
N PRO A 161 11.40 25.91 3.03
CA PRO A 161 12.16 26.56 1.96
C PRO A 161 13.43 25.79 1.56
N ASP A 162 13.93 24.91 2.43
CA ASP A 162 15.14 24.11 2.22
C ASP A 162 14.92 22.95 1.24
N LEU A 163 13.66 22.57 0.99
CA LEU A 163 13.28 21.61 -0.03
C LEU A 163 13.02 22.34 -1.36
N ASN A 164 13.66 21.87 -2.43
CA ASN A 164 13.44 22.39 -3.76
C ASN A 164 12.13 21.85 -4.38
N ASP A 165 11.66 22.49 -5.45
CA ASP A 165 10.36 22.14 -6.06
C ASP A 165 10.28 20.70 -6.58
N ALA A 166 11.41 20.14 -7.03
CA ALA A 166 11.44 18.75 -7.48
C ALA A 166 11.24 17.78 -6.30
N GLN A 167 11.91 18.02 -5.18
CA GLN A 167 11.77 17.24 -3.94
C GLN A 167 10.35 17.34 -3.39
N LEU A 168 9.79 18.55 -3.36
CA LEU A 168 8.42 18.77 -2.89
C LEU A 168 7.39 18.07 -3.78
N ALA A 169 7.56 18.15 -5.10
CA ALA A 169 6.68 17.46 -6.03
C ALA A 169 6.77 15.93 -5.87
N GLU A 170 7.95 15.39 -5.55
CA GLU A 170 8.13 13.97 -5.26
C GLU A 170 7.36 13.54 -4.01
N ILE A 171 7.52 14.27 -2.89
CA ILE A 171 6.75 14.05 -1.66
C ILE A 171 5.24 14.09 -1.94
N VAL A 172 4.77 15.11 -2.66
CA VAL A 172 3.35 15.30 -2.93
C VAL A 172 2.77 14.18 -3.79
N ARG A 173 3.48 13.76 -4.85
CA ARG A 173 3.05 12.63 -5.67
C ARG A 173 2.92 11.36 -4.82
N TRP A 174 3.90 11.10 -3.96
CA TRP A 174 3.84 9.98 -3.03
C TRP A 174 2.61 10.08 -2.10
N ILE A 175 2.33 11.25 -1.50
CA ILE A 175 1.14 11.47 -0.66
C ILE A 175 -0.14 11.13 -1.44
N LEU A 176 -0.29 11.62 -2.67
CA LEU A 176 -1.49 11.41 -3.50
C LEU A 176 -1.67 9.96 -3.97
N LEU A 177 -0.62 9.12 -3.88
CA LEU A 177 -0.70 7.69 -4.19
C LEU A 177 -1.20 6.85 -2.99
N LEU A 178 -1.26 7.42 -1.78
CA LEU A 178 -1.76 6.72 -0.61
C LEU A 178 -3.28 6.53 -0.73
N LYS A 179 -3.70 5.34 -1.17
CA LYS A 179 -5.11 4.90 -1.10
C LYS A 179 -5.40 4.34 0.29
N ASP A 180 -6.37 4.95 0.95
CA ASP A 180 -6.96 4.60 2.25
C ASP A 180 -6.00 4.00 3.28
N ALA A 181 -5.52 4.89 4.14
CA ALA A 181 -5.11 4.65 5.53
C ALA A 181 -5.69 3.34 6.11
N ILE A 182 -4.79 2.45 6.50
CA ILE A 182 -5.15 1.13 7.00
C ILE A 182 -5.93 1.31 8.31
N PRO A 183 -7.08 0.65 8.50
CA PRO A 183 -7.85 0.82 9.72
C PRO A 183 -6.97 0.45 10.91
N GLY A 184 -6.75 1.40 11.81
CA GLY A 184 -6.22 1.19 13.15
C GLY A 184 -7.18 0.32 13.95
N GLY A 185 -7.22 -0.97 13.61
CA GLY A 185 -7.90 -2.00 14.36
C GLY A 185 -6.93 -2.58 15.36
N THR A 186 -7.27 -2.49 16.64
CA THR A 186 -6.59 -3.18 17.74
C THR A 186 -6.50 -4.67 17.43
N ARG A 187 -5.37 -5.12 16.88
CA ARG A 187 -5.06 -6.55 16.82
C ARG A 187 -4.55 -6.92 18.20
N GLN A 188 -5.47 -7.26 19.10
CA GLN A 188 -5.09 -7.99 20.31
C GLN A 188 -4.54 -9.35 19.87
N VAL A 189 -3.22 -9.42 19.74
CA VAL A 189 -2.51 -10.68 19.54
C VAL A 189 -2.65 -11.44 20.86
N PRO A 190 -3.20 -12.67 20.86
CA PRO A 190 -3.28 -13.48 22.08
C PRO A 190 -1.87 -13.66 22.67
N PRO A 191 -1.74 -13.88 24.01
CA PRO A 191 -0.45 -13.97 24.68
C PRO A 191 0.34 -15.15 24.14
N LYS A 192 1.14 -14.89 23.11
CA LYS A 192 2.10 -15.80 22.51
C LYS A 192 3.46 -15.29 22.92
N GLU A 193 4.30 -16.19 23.42
CA GLU A 193 5.68 -15.87 23.74
C GLU A 193 6.52 -15.92 22.46
N TYR A 194 7.37 -14.91 22.30
CA TYR A 194 8.29 -14.77 21.19
C TYR A 194 9.72 -14.78 21.75
N THR A 195 10.55 -15.70 21.26
CA THR A 195 11.93 -15.84 21.72
C THR A 195 12.90 -15.31 20.67
N TYR A 196 13.81 -14.44 21.08
CA TYR A 196 14.81 -13.83 20.21
C TYR A 196 16.24 -14.15 20.70
N PRO A 197 17.17 -14.49 19.79
CA PRO A 197 18.58 -14.56 20.12
C PRO A 197 19.15 -13.14 20.25
N VAL A 198 19.73 -12.82 21.41
CA VAL A 198 20.36 -11.54 21.73
C VAL A 198 21.68 -11.83 22.44
N ASN A 199 22.82 -11.51 21.80
CA ASN A 199 24.18 -11.67 22.38
C ASN A 199 24.38 -13.04 23.07
N ASP A 200 24.20 -14.13 22.31
CA ASP A 200 24.29 -15.53 22.74
C ASP A 200 23.27 -15.98 23.81
N LYS A 201 22.32 -15.12 24.18
CA LYS A 201 21.23 -15.41 25.11
C LYS A 201 19.89 -15.43 24.39
N LYS A 202 18.89 -16.07 25.00
CA LYS A 202 17.51 -16.07 24.51
C LYS A 202 16.68 -15.14 25.39
N VAL A 203 16.01 -14.17 24.76
CA VAL A 203 15.09 -13.25 25.44
C VAL A 203 13.67 -13.55 24.99
N THR A 204 12.78 -13.75 25.96
CA THR A 204 11.35 -14.00 25.71
C THR A 204 10.56 -12.71 25.90
N LEU A 205 9.73 -12.37 24.91
CA LEU A 205 8.80 -11.24 24.93
C LEU A 205 7.38 -11.76 24.71
N ASN A 206 6.39 -11.02 25.19
CA ASN A 206 4.96 -11.33 25.01
C ASN A 206 4.34 -10.61 23.79
N PHE A 207 5.17 -10.03 22.92
CA PHE A 207 4.76 -9.38 21.68
C PHE A 207 5.81 -9.66 20.58
N PRO A 208 5.39 -9.67 19.31
CA PRO A 208 6.31 -9.87 18.20
C PRO A 208 7.05 -8.58 17.83
N ILE A 209 8.38 -8.62 17.85
CA ILE A 209 9.23 -7.57 17.25
C ILE A 209 9.17 -7.64 15.72
N PHE A 210 9.20 -8.85 15.17
CA PHE A 210 9.29 -9.11 13.74
C PHE A 210 8.09 -9.88 13.21
N VAL A 211 7.80 -9.70 11.92
CA VAL A 211 6.77 -10.47 11.20
C VAL A 211 7.17 -11.95 11.17
N GLU A 212 6.22 -12.85 11.46
CA GLU A 212 6.47 -14.30 11.42
C GLU A 212 6.91 -14.75 10.02
N GLY A 213 7.95 -15.57 9.94
CA GLY A 213 8.53 -16.05 8.68
C GLY A 213 9.52 -15.10 8.01
N ALA A 214 9.81 -13.94 8.60
CA ALA A 214 10.91 -13.08 8.16
C ALA A 214 12.25 -13.62 8.71
N GLU A 215 13.08 -14.21 7.84
CA GLU A 215 14.41 -14.73 8.18
C GLU A 215 15.53 -13.94 7.47
N GLY A 216 16.71 -13.85 8.10
CA GLY A 216 17.91 -13.23 7.51
C GLY A 216 17.88 -11.69 7.45
N ASN A 217 18.59 -11.10 6.46
CA ASN A 217 18.72 -9.62 6.31
C ASN A 217 17.41 -8.89 5.95
N ALA A 218 16.32 -9.64 5.78
CA ALA A 218 15.00 -9.17 5.42
C ALA A 218 14.06 -9.08 6.62
N GLN A 219 14.59 -9.09 7.85
CA GLN A 219 13.78 -9.04 9.06
C GLN A 219 12.99 -7.73 9.12
N MET A 220 11.68 -7.83 8.89
CA MET A 220 10.76 -6.71 8.94
C MET A 220 10.12 -6.66 10.31
N VAL A 221 10.10 -5.47 10.90
CA VAL A 221 9.36 -5.25 12.14
C VAL A 221 7.87 -5.29 11.85
N THR A 222 7.10 -5.68 12.87
CA THR A 222 5.64 -5.66 12.80
C THR A 222 5.12 -4.22 12.64
N ARG A 223 3.84 -4.09 12.25
CA ARG A 223 3.20 -2.76 12.20
C ARG A 223 3.26 -2.02 13.50
N ASP A 224 3.00 -2.70 14.61
CA ASP A 224 2.93 -2.09 15.93
C ASP A 224 4.29 -1.52 16.33
N VAL A 225 5.36 -2.26 16.05
CA VAL A 225 6.73 -1.80 16.27
C VAL A 225 7.09 -0.65 15.34
N PHE A 226 6.72 -0.72 14.05
CA PHE A 226 6.96 0.39 13.12
C PHE A 226 6.16 1.64 13.49
N ARG A 227 4.93 1.47 13.97
CA ARG A 227 4.07 2.54 14.46
C ARG A 227 4.68 3.19 15.71
N GLY A 228 5.23 2.38 16.61
CA GLY A 228 6.02 2.86 17.75
C GLY A 228 7.25 3.68 17.34
N TYR A 229 7.97 3.23 16.31
CA TYR A 229 9.07 4.01 15.70
C TYR A 229 8.58 5.37 15.21
N GLN A 230 7.47 5.42 14.46
CA GLN A 230 6.93 6.68 13.94
C GLN A 230 6.57 7.64 15.08
N LEU A 231 5.80 7.17 16.05
CA LEU A 231 5.40 7.97 17.22
C LEU A 231 6.61 8.47 18.01
N TYR A 232 7.58 7.61 18.27
CA TYR A 232 8.81 8.00 18.96
C TYR A 232 9.56 9.12 18.21
N ASN A 233 9.72 8.98 16.90
CA ASN A 233 10.43 9.96 16.07
C ASN A 233 9.61 11.23 15.80
N SER A 234 8.30 11.24 16.02
CA SER A 234 7.50 12.47 15.93
C SER A 234 7.60 13.31 17.20
N TYR A 235 7.66 12.67 18.37
CA TYR A 235 7.40 13.35 19.65
C TYR A 235 8.51 13.21 20.69
N CYS A 236 9.18 12.06 20.77
CA CYS A 236 10.07 11.73 21.88
C CYS A 236 11.54 12.01 21.57
N TYR A 237 11.96 11.84 20.31
CA TYR A 237 13.38 11.93 19.90
C TYR A 237 14.03 13.29 20.24
N ARG A 238 13.26 14.38 20.25
CA ARG A 238 13.77 15.73 20.54
C ARG A 238 14.49 15.81 21.89
N CYS A 239 13.99 15.06 22.87
CA CYS A 239 14.59 15.02 24.20
C CYS A 239 15.32 13.69 24.43
N HIS A 240 14.82 12.57 23.94
CA HIS A 240 15.40 11.25 24.19
C HIS A 240 16.41 10.78 23.15
N GLY A 241 16.80 11.68 22.24
CA GLY A 241 17.77 11.46 21.17
C GLY A 241 17.23 10.64 19.99
N THR A 242 17.95 10.68 18.88
CA THR A 242 17.66 9.79 17.74
C THR A 242 17.96 8.35 18.14
N ASP A 243 17.20 7.40 17.56
CA ASP A 243 17.41 5.96 17.82
C ASP A 243 17.32 5.54 19.29
N VAL A 244 16.65 6.35 20.11
CA VAL A 244 16.48 6.10 21.55
C VAL A 244 17.80 6.15 22.34
N THR A 245 18.78 6.89 21.84
CA THR A 245 20.09 7.05 22.48
C THR A 245 20.15 8.33 23.32
N GLU A 246 20.88 8.32 24.44
CA GLU A 246 20.99 9.48 25.35
C GLU A 246 21.18 10.81 24.61
N SER A 247 20.50 11.86 25.11
CA SER A 247 20.78 13.24 24.75
C SER A 247 21.14 14.03 26.01
N GLU A 248 21.62 15.26 25.84
CA GLU A 248 21.86 16.18 26.97
C GLU A 248 20.58 16.51 27.76
N LEU A 249 19.39 16.33 27.16
CA LEU A 249 18.10 16.73 27.73
C LEU A 249 17.40 15.61 28.50
N ALA A 250 17.57 14.35 28.10
CA ALA A 250 16.82 13.23 28.69
C ALA A 250 17.59 11.91 28.63
N PRO A 251 17.29 10.95 29.53
CA PRO A 251 18.02 9.71 29.63
C PRO A 251 17.80 8.78 28.43
N ASP A 252 18.78 7.89 28.20
CA ASP A 252 18.69 6.76 27.29
C ASP A 252 17.55 5.82 27.72
N LEU A 253 16.46 5.79 26.94
CA LEU A 253 15.32 4.95 27.28
C LEU A 253 15.59 3.46 27.09
N ARG A 254 16.62 3.07 26.32
CA ARG A 254 17.01 1.66 26.19
C ARG A 254 17.45 1.10 27.54
N ARG A 255 18.20 1.89 28.31
CA ARG A 255 18.61 1.53 29.68
C ARG A 255 17.41 1.44 30.62
N PHE A 256 16.45 2.36 30.47
CA PHE A 256 15.24 2.37 31.28
C PHE A 256 14.39 1.11 31.04
N VAL A 257 14.00 0.81 29.80
CA VAL A 257 13.16 -0.38 29.50
C VAL A 257 13.89 -1.71 29.68
N ALA A 258 15.22 -1.71 29.78
CA ALA A 258 15.99 -2.89 30.17
C ALA A 258 15.83 -3.20 31.67
N ALA A 259 15.59 -2.18 32.51
CA ALA A 259 15.51 -2.29 33.96
C ALA A 259 14.07 -2.27 34.52
N THR A 260 13.09 -1.82 33.74
CA THR A 260 11.71 -1.62 34.22
C THR A 260 10.69 -2.55 33.57
N ALA A 261 9.56 -2.74 34.25
CA ALA A 261 8.42 -3.45 33.69
C ALA A 261 7.70 -2.61 32.60
N PRO A 262 7.00 -3.23 31.64
CA PRO A 262 6.22 -2.50 30.63
C PRO A 262 5.20 -1.52 31.22
N GLN A 263 4.56 -1.93 32.33
CA GLN A 263 3.57 -1.11 33.02
C GLN A 263 4.18 0.17 33.61
N GLU A 264 5.41 0.09 34.10
CA GLU A 264 6.10 1.25 34.65
C GLU A 264 6.44 2.26 33.55
N PHE A 265 6.89 1.79 32.38
CA PHE A 265 7.08 2.66 31.21
C PHE A 265 5.79 3.38 30.83
N LEU A 266 4.69 2.63 30.73
CA LEU A 266 3.38 3.18 30.41
C LEU A 266 2.95 4.23 31.45
N SER A 267 3.08 3.94 32.74
CA SER A 267 2.74 4.90 33.80
C SER A 267 3.56 6.18 33.72
N VAL A 268 4.87 6.08 33.45
CA VAL A 268 5.75 7.25 33.32
C VAL A 268 5.38 8.09 32.11
N VAL A 269 5.13 7.49 30.95
CA VAL A 269 4.77 8.23 29.74
C VAL A 269 3.40 8.88 29.88
N MET A 270 2.41 8.14 30.38
CA MET A 270 1.04 8.66 30.50
C MET A 270 0.94 9.78 31.53
N ALA A 271 1.58 9.62 32.69
CA ALA A 271 1.57 10.64 33.74
C ALA A 271 2.53 11.81 33.45
N GLY A 272 3.58 11.59 32.66
CA GLY A 272 4.67 12.55 32.50
C GLY A 272 5.56 12.66 33.73
N ARG A 273 6.55 13.55 33.66
CA ARG A 273 7.44 13.97 34.75
C ARG A 273 7.61 15.48 34.64
N GLU A 274 6.56 16.22 34.97
CA GLU A 274 6.52 17.68 34.77
C GLU A 274 7.64 18.39 35.53
N ASP A 275 8.00 17.90 36.72
CA ASP A 275 9.13 18.36 37.53
C ASP A 275 10.49 18.23 36.81
N LYS A 276 10.56 17.35 35.81
CA LYS A 276 11.74 17.08 34.98
C LYS A 276 11.57 17.53 33.53
N GLY A 277 10.52 18.28 33.22
CA GLY A 277 10.25 18.78 31.87
C GLY A 277 9.69 17.75 30.88
N MET A 278 9.32 16.54 31.32
CA MET A 278 8.60 15.58 30.48
C MET A 278 7.09 15.82 30.63
N PRO A 279 6.36 16.26 29.58
CA PRO A 279 4.94 16.51 29.67
C PRO A 279 4.14 15.23 29.91
N MET A 280 2.92 15.36 30.42
CA MET A 280 1.95 14.27 30.44
C MET A 280 1.46 13.96 29.02
N TRP A 281 1.32 12.69 28.68
CA TRP A 281 0.86 12.25 27.36
C TRP A 281 -0.52 11.60 27.38
N ALA A 282 -1.09 11.38 28.57
CA ALA A 282 -2.48 10.94 28.69
C ALA A 282 -3.44 11.96 28.04
N GLY A 283 -4.34 11.46 27.20
CA GLY A 283 -5.26 12.29 26.41
C GLY A 283 -4.71 12.74 25.06
N PHE A 284 -3.38 12.64 24.85
CA PHE A 284 -2.77 12.80 23.53
C PHE A 284 -2.51 11.44 22.85
N PHE A 285 -1.86 10.53 23.58
CA PHE A 285 -1.72 9.14 23.15
C PHE A 285 -2.78 8.26 23.79
N THR A 286 -3.21 7.26 23.03
CA THR A 286 -3.89 6.10 23.59
C THR A 286 -2.90 5.19 24.33
N GLU A 287 -3.41 4.36 25.24
CA GLU A 287 -2.59 3.35 25.91
C GLU A 287 -1.88 2.42 24.92
N GLU A 288 -2.56 2.09 23.82
CA GLU A 288 -2.02 1.23 22.77
C GLU A 288 -0.86 1.88 22.02
N GLU A 289 -0.96 3.17 21.71
CA GLU A 289 0.13 3.92 21.07
C GLU A 289 1.36 3.99 21.97
N VAL A 290 1.19 4.15 23.28
CA VAL A 290 2.32 4.10 24.21
C VAL A 290 2.90 2.68 24.32
N LYS A 291 2.07 1.64 24.25
CA LYS A 291 2.56 0.25 24.13
C LYS A 291 3.37 0.05 22.86
N GLN A 292 2.92 0.58 21.72
CA GLN A 292 3.66 0.51 20.45
C GLN A 292 5.02 1.22 20.56
N ILE A 293 5.07 2.41 21.17
CA ILE A 293 6.35 3.10 21.49
C ILE A 293 7.22 2.19 22.36
N TYR A 294 6.67 1.58 23.41
CA TYR A 294 7.42 0.64 24.27
C TYR A 294 7.99 -0.53 23.47
N GLN A 295 7.22 -1.15 22.57
CA GLN A 295 7.69 -2.28 21.76
C GLN A 295 8.89 -1.89 20.89
N TYR A 296 8.84 -0.71 20.26
CA TYR A 296 9.97 -0.17 19.49
C TYR A 296 11.19 0.08 20.39
N VAL A 297 11.03 0.80 21.50
CA VAL A 297 12.11 1.11 22.44
C VAL A 297 12.72 -0.17 23.04
N LYS A 298 11.89 -1.18 23.33
CA LYS A 298 12.35 -2.48 23.83
C LYS A 298 13.15 -3.23 22.78
N GLY A 299 12.70 -3.24 21.52
CA GLY A 299 13.45 -3.81 20.41
C GLY A 299 14.83 -3.16 20.22
N ARG A 300 14.91 -1.84 20.40
CA ARG A 300 16.19 -1.09 20.42
C ARG A 300 17.06 -1.40 21.62
N SER A 301 16.48 -1.60 22.80
CA SER A 301 17.25 -1.96 24.00
C SER A 301 17.89 -3.34 23.95
N LEU A 302 17.36 -4.22 23.10
CA LEU A 302 17.86 -5.58 22.90
C LEU A 302 18.77 -5.69 21.68
N ASP A 303 19.13 -4.57 21.05
CA ASP A 303 19.90 -4.53 19.79
C ASP A 303 19.28 -5.36 18.64
N LEU A 304 17.98 -5.69 18.74
CA LEU A 304 17.25 -6.43 17.71
C LEU A 304 16.91 -5.51 16.53
N ILE A 305 16.59 -4.26 16.82
CA ILE A 305 16.28 -3.26 15.80
C ILE A 305 17.52 -2.39 15.56
N PRO A 306 18.07 -2.34 14.33
CA PRO A 306 19.26 -1.55 14.03
C PRO A 306 18.96 -0.04 14.02
N VAL A 307 20.04 0.76 14.08
CA VAL A 307 20.00 2.23 13.93
C VAL A 307 19.32 2.68 12.64
N GLY A 308 18.64 3.82 12.70
CA GLY A 308 17.81 4.35 11.62
C GLY A 308 16.44 3.69 11.47
N ARG A 309 15.71 4.05 10.41
CA ARG A 309 14.36 3.53 10.15
C ARG A 309 14.35 2.01 10.04
N PRO A 310 13.59 1.28 10.88
CA PRO A 310 13.46 -0.16 10.72
C PRO A 310 12.67 -0.50 9.46
N ARG A 311 13.06 -1.59 8.78
CA ARG A 311 12.26 -2.16 7.70
C ARG A 311 10.95 -2.70 8.27
N SER A 312 9.83 -2.48 7.60
CA SER A 312 8.52 -2.94 8.04
C SER A 312 7.76 -3.66 6.94
N GLU A 313 6.67 -4.33 7.29
CA GLU A 313 5.78 -4.97 6.31
C GLU A 313 5.19 -3.99 5.28
N TYR A 314 5.14 -2.69 5.56
CA TYR A 314 4.77 -1.69 4.55
C TYR A 314 5.74 -1.69 3.35
N ASP A 315 7.01 -2.06 3.59
CA ASP A 315 8.04 -2.13 2.57
C ASP A 315 7.92 -3.42 1.70
N SER A 316 7.05 -4.37 2.07
CA SER A 316 6.89 -5.69 1.40
C SER A 316 5.80 -5.74 0.32
N SER A 317 5.03 -4.67 0.11
CA SER A 317 3.94 -4.60 -0.88
C SER A 317 4.39 -4.60 -2.36
N LYS A 318 5.65 -4.91 -2.64
CA LYS A 318 6.19 -5.09 -3.98
C LYS A 318 6.53 -6.57 -4.22
N ASN A 319 5.56 -7.31 -4.77
CA ASN A 319 5.81 -8.49 -5.59
C ASN A 319 4.74 -8.60 -6.67
#